data_AF-A0A2H9LFH2-F1
#
_entry.id   AF-A0A2H9LFH2-F1
#
_cell.length_a   1.000
_cell.length_b   1.000
_cell.length_c   1.000
_cell.angle_alpha   90.00
_cell.angle_beta   90.00
_cell.angle_gamma   90.00
#
_symmetry.space_group_name_H-M   'P 1'
#
loop_
_entity.id
_entity.type
_entity.pdbx_description
1 polymer ?
#
loop_
_entity_poly.entity_id
_entity_poly.type
_entity_poly.pdbx_seq_one_letter_code
_entity_poly.pdbx_strand_id
1 'polypeptide(L)'
;MPEKPKTKVGLARKITRRFSKKGRIEIAKERLPKVNARLNTLKLWLESRSAFEKDPDAQRDKLFYWVGGSRRAYVEAGKKLSPKDLEKWKQEANARYNTLKREVEKKIEEFTRLIQEKKALEKCLGIN
;
A
#
# COMPACT_ATOMS: atom_id res chain seq x y z
N MET A 1 16.23 -55.35 8.82
CA MET A 1 17.04 -54.16 8.45
C MET A 1 16.18 -52.92 8.69
N PRO A 2 16.60 -51.95 9.53
CA PRO A 2 15.78 -50.78 9.79
C PRO A 2 15.89 -49.78 8.63
N GLU A 3 14.74 -49.37 8.08
CA GLU A 3 14.66 -48.36 7.02
C GLU A 3 15.10 -46.99 7.55
N LYS A 4 16.08 -46.37 6.88
CA LYS A 4 16.54 -45.02 7.23
C LYS A 4 15.45 -43.98 6.89
N PRO A 5 15.15 -43.02 7.78
CA PRO A 5 14.13 -42.00 7.53
C PRO A 5 14.62 -41.00 6.48
N LYS A 6 14.12 -41.11 5.24
CA LYS A 6 14.50 -40.26 4.09
C LYS A 6 13.91 -38.84 4.10
N THR A 7 13.17 -38.43 5.12
CA THR A 7 12.34 -37.20 5.09
C THR A 7 13.07 -35.92 5.53
N LYS A 8 14.08 -35.99 6.42
CA LYS A 8 14.72 -34.78 6.98
C LYS A 8 15.74 -34.11 6.04
N VAL A 9 16.33 -34.85 5.11
CA VAL A 9 17.40 -34.36 4.21
C VAL A 9 16.85 -33.43 3.10
N GLY A 10 15.61 -33.66 2.66
CA GLY A 10 14.99 -32.87 1.59
C GLY A 10 14.66 -31.42 1.99
N LEU A 11 14.21 -31.22 3.23
CA LEU A 11 13.88 -29.89 3.75
C LEU A 11 15.14 -29.04 3.97
N ALA A 12 16.19 -29.63 4.57
CA ALA A 12 17.47 -28.98 4.78
C ALA A 12 18.12 -28.55 3.44
N ARG A 13 18.08 -29.40 2.40
CA ARG A 13 18.58 -29.04 1.06
C ARG A 13 17.76 -27.95 0.38
N LYS A 14 16.43 -27.90 0.57
CA LYS A 14 15.59 -26.79 0.06
C LYS A 14 15.95 -25.46 0.72
N ILE A 15 16.19 -25.48 2.03
CA ILE A 15 16.57 -24.29 2.80
C ILE A 15 17.94 -23.79 2.36
N THR A 16 18.97 -24.65 2.30
CA THR A 16 20.32 -24.22 1.89
C THR A 16 20.36 -23.74 0.43
N ARG A 17 19.57 -24.35 -0.46
CA ARG A 17 19.47 -23.91 -1.87
C ARG A 17 18.85 -22.52 -2.00
N ARG A 18 17.87 -22.15 -1.16
CA ARG A 18 17.33 -20.77 -1.10
C ARG A 18 18.39 -19.71 -0.79
N PHE A 19 19.36 -20.02 0.06
CA PHE A 19 20.43 -19.07 0.44
C PHE A 19 21.60 -19.06 -0.55
N SER A 20 21.69 -20.06 -1.43
CA SER A 20 22.68 -20.07 -2.52
C SER A 20 22.46 -18.92 -3.52
N LYS A 21 23.52 -18.51 -4.24
CA LYS A 21 23.41 -17.49 -5.31
C LYS A 21 22.37 -17.88 -6.37
N LYS A 22 22.34 -19.16 -6.79
CA LYS A 22 21.38 -19.68 -7.77
C LYS A 22 19.93 -19.62 -7.24
N GLY A 23 19.71 -20.02 -5.99
CA GLY A 23 18.38 -19.94 -5.39
C GLY A 23 17.88 -18.50 -5.18
N ARG A 24 18.77 -17.57 -4.82
CA ARG A 24 18.43 -16.14 -4.75
C ARG A 24 18.02 -15.56 -6.11
N ILE A 25 18.71 -15.94 -7.18
CA ILE A 25 18.36 -15.54 -8.56
C ILE A 25 17.00 -16.12 -8.96
N GLU A 26 16.74 -17.40 -8.67
CA GLU A 26 15.48 -18.08 -8.96
C GLU A 26 14.30 -17.40 -8.24
N ILE A 27 14.45 -17.11 -6.94
CA ILE A 27 13.48 -16.34 -6.16
C ILE A 27 13.26 -14.95 -6.76
N ALA A 28 14.34 -14.27 -7.18
CA ALA A 28 14.22 -12.94 -7.75
C ALA A 28 13.46 -12.93 -9.08
N LYS A 29 13.65 -13.94 -9.94
CA LYS A 29 12.89 -14.10 -11.18
C LYS A 29 11.40 -14.30 -10.93
N GLU A 30 11.03 -15.06 -9.90
CA GLU A 30 9.62 -15.29 -9.54
C GLU A 30 8.98 -14.07 -8.85
N ARG A 31 9.75 -13.36 -8.04
CA ARG A 31 9.25 -12.29 -7.17
C ARG A 31 9.17 -10.94 -7.88
N LEU A 32 10.12 -10.62 -8.75
CA LEU A 32 10.20 -9.33 -9.43
C LEU A 32 8.94 -8.99 -10.25
N PRO A 33 8.34 -9.91 -11.04
CA PRO A 33 7.08 -9.62 -11.75
C PRO A 33 5.92 -9.30 -10.80
N LYS A 34 5.84 -10.00 -9.65
CA LYS A 34 4.80 -9.77 -8.63
C LYS A 34 4.96 -8.40 -7.97
N VAL A 35 6.20 -8.00 -7.68
CA VAL A 35 6.52 -6.68 -7.14
C VAL A 35 6.19 -5.59 -8.15
N ASN A 36 6.55 -5.75 -9.44
CA ASN A 36 6.21 -4.79 -10.49
C ASN A 36 4.69 -4.65 -10.68
N ALA A 37 3.95 -5.76 -10.71
CA ALA A 37 2.49 -5.72 -10.78
C ALA A 37 1.88 -4.97 -9.59
N ARG A 38 2.36 -5.25 -8.36
CA ARG A 38 1.87 -4.58 -7.16
C ARG A 38 2.22 -3.09 -7.14
N LEU A 39 3.42 -2.71 -7.58
CA LEU A 39 3.83 -1.31 -7.72
C LEU A 39 2.92 -0.58 -8.71
N ASN A 40 2.61 -1.17 -9.86
CA ASN A 40 1.69 -0.56 -10.83
C ASN A 40 0.29 -0.37 -10.24
N THR A 41 -0.24 -1.38 -9.55
CA THR A 41 -1.54 -1.25 -8.86
C THR A 41 -1.52 -0.14 -7.81
N LEU A 42 -0.47 -0.08 -6.98
CA LEU A 42 -0.35 0.95 -5.95
C LEU A 42 -0.14 2.34 -6.55
N LYS A 43 0.61 2.45 -7.64
CA LYS A 43 0.81 3.70 -8.37
C LYS A 43 -0.52 4.22 -8.91
N LEU A 44 -1.29 3.40 -9.61
CA LEU A 44 -2.61 3.78 -10.11
C LEU A 44 -3.59 4.13 -8.99
N TRP A 45 -3.55 3.37 -7.88
CA TRP A 45 -4.35 3.68 -6.70
C TRP A 45 -3.94 5.03 -6.11
N LEU A 46 -2.64 5.26 -5.93
CA LEU A 46 -2.11 6.53 -5.43
C LEU A 46 -2.45 7.66 -6.38
N GLU A 47 -2.28 7.53 -7.70
CA GLU A 47 -2.67 8.51 -8.72
C GLU A 47 -4.16 8.84 -8.69
N SER A 48 -5.03 7.84 -8.50
CA SER A 48 -6.47 8.07 -8.34
C SER A 48 -6.80 8.90 -7.09
N ARG A 49 -5.90 8.93 -6.12
CA ARG A 49 -6.00 9.74 -4.90
C ARG A 49 -5.13 10.99 -4.99
N SER A 50 -4.05 10.97 -5.76
CA SER A 50 -2.98 11.96 -5.80
C SER A 50 -3.27 13.05 -6.81
N ALA A 51 -4.07 14.02 -6.35
CA ALA A 51 -3.81 15.42 -6.68
C ALA A 51 -2.90 16.07 -5.60
N PHE A 52 -2.02 15.27 -4.98
CA PHE A 52 -1.40 15.52 -3.67
C PHE A 52 -0.12 16.37 -3.69
N GLU A 53 0.53 16.62 -4.82
CA GLU A 53 1.88 17.22 -4.78
C GLU A 53 1.93 18.75 -4.76
N LYS A 54 0.81 19.46 -4.99
CA LYS A 54 0.88 20.93 -5.17
C LYS A 54 0.26 21.79 -4.07
N ASP A 55 -0.71 21.29 -3.31
CA ASP A 55 -1.46 22.13 -2.35
C ASP A 55 -2.11 21.31 -1.21
N PRO A 56 -1.63 21.44 0.05
CA PRO A 56 -2.21 20.81 1.24
C PRO A 56 -3.66 21.22 1.57
N ASP A 57 -4.08 22.43 1.23
CA ASP A 57 -5.44 22.91 1.49
C ASP A 57 -6.42 22.38 0.42
N ALA A 58 -5.99 22.33 -0.84
CA ALA A 58 -6.73 21.62 -1.89
C ALA A 58 -6.84 20.11 -1.63
N GLN A 59 -5.86 19.52 -0.91
CA GLN A 59 -5.93 18.12 -0.46
C GLN A 59 -7.03 17.94 0.58
N ARG A 60 -7.14 18.85 1.56
CA ARG A 60 -8.21 18.82 2.55
C ARG A 60 -9.56 18.83 1.83
N ASP A 61 -9.80 19.75 0.91
CA ASP A 61 -11.06 19.84 0.17
C ASP A 61 -11.35 18.62 -0.72
N LYS A 62 -10.34 18.03 -1.38
CA LYS A 62 -10.50 16.82 -2.22
C LYS A 62 -10.71 15.55 -1.41
N LEU A 63 -9.96 15.35 -0.33
CA LEU A 63 -10.20 14.23 0.58
C LEU A 63 -11.56 14.37 1.28
N PHE A 64 -11.94 15.59 1.68
CA PHE A 64 -13.29 15.89 2.17
C PHE A 64 -14.36 15.51 1.14
N TYR A 65 -14.15 15.82 -0.15
CA TYR A 65 -15.03 15.37 -1.22
C TYR A 65 -15.21 13.83 -1.25
N TRP A 66 -14.12 13.07 -1.08
CA TRP A 66 -14.16 11.60 -1.04
C TRP A 66 -14.80 10.99 0.21
N VAL A 67 -14.78 11.69 1.35
CA VAL A 67 -15.41 11.21 2.60
C VAL A 67 -16.85 11.70 2.81
N GLY A 68 -17.45 12.30 1.77
CA GLY A 68 -18.82 12.84 1.79
C GLY A 68 -18.91 14.23 2.41
N GLY A 69 -17.78 14.86 2.70
CA GLY A 69 -17.65 16.17 3.33
C GLY A 69 -17.29 17.31 2.37
N SER A 70 -17.52 17.18 1.05
CA SER A 70 -17.23 18.27 0.10
C SER A 70 -17.74 19.62 0.60
N ARG A 71 -17.08 20.73 0.23
CA ARG A 71 -17.51 22.08 0.64
C ARG A 71 -18.99 22.34 0.34
N ARG A 72 -19.52 21.76 -0.74
CA ARG A 72 -20.95 21.80 -1.09
C ARG A 72 -21.81 21.03 -0.10
N ALA A 73 -21.39 19.83 0.30
CA ALA A 73 -22.07 19.04 1.34
C ALA A 73 -22.04 19.75 2.70
N TYR A 74 -20.93 20.41 3.04
CA TYR A 74 -20.81 21.22 4.27
C TYR A 74 -21.79 22.40 4.26
N VAL A 75 -21.87 23.14 3.15
CA VAL A 75 -22.80 24.28 3.00
C VAL A 75 -24.26 23.81 3.03
N GLU A 76 -24.58 22.70 2.36
CA GLU A 76 -25.93 22.12 2.38
C GLU A 76 -26.32 21.60 3.76
N ALA A 77 -25.39 20.94 4.47
CA ALA A 77 -25.57 20.47 5.83
C ALA A 77 -25.84 21.65 6.78
N GLY A 78 -25.09 22.76 6.64
CA GLY A 78 -25.28 23.96 7.47
C GLY A 78 -26.62 24.66 7.27
N LYS A 79 -27.29 24.44 6.13
CA LYS A 79 -28.66 24.97 5.87
C LYS A 79 -29.77 24.06 6.36
N LYS A 80 -29.51 22.75 6.51
CA LYS A 80 -30.52 21.72 6.77
C LYS A 80 -30.48 21.15 8.19
N LEU A 81 -29.30 21.15 8.82
CA LEU A 81 -29.09 20.53 10.12
C LEU A 81 -29.21 21.55 11.24
N SER A 82 -29.71 21.09 12.39
CA SER A 82 -29.57 21.84 13.64
C SER A 82 -28.07 21.99 13.99
N PRO A 83 -27.67 22.98 14.79
CA PRO A 83 -26.27 23.15 15.18
C PRO A 83 -25.63 21.89 15.79
N LYS A 84 -26.41 21.13 16.59
CA LYS A 84 -25.94 19.89 17.22
C LYS A 84 -25.71 18.77 16.19
N ASP A 85 -26.62 18.63 15.24
CA ASP A 85 -26.51 17.60 14.20
C ASP A 85 -25.42 17.93 13.18
N LEU A 86 -25.22 19.22 12.89
CA LEU A 86 -24.12 19.71 12.07
C LEU A 86 -22.77 19.37 12.70
N GLU A 87 -22.63 19.57 14.01
CA GLU A 87 -21.38 19.26 14.71
C GLU A 87 -21.08 17.76 14.71
N LYS A 88 -22.10 16.92 14.93
CA LYS A 88 -21.97 15.46 14.79
C LYS A 88 -21.54 15.06 13.37
N TRP A 89 -22.16 15.66 12.35
CA TRP A 89 -21.81 15.41 10.96
C TRP A 89 -20.34 15.78 10.64
N LYS A 90 -19.85 16.91 11.17
CA LYS A 90 -18.43 17.29 11.03
C LYS A 90 -17.49 16.28 11.68
N GLN A 91 -17.82 15.80 12.87
CA GLN A 91 -17.01 14.81 13.58
C GLN A 91 -16.93 13.50 12.78
N GLU A 92 -18.06 13.04 12.24
CA GLU A 92 -18.11 11.84 11.38
C GLU A 92 -17.28 12.02 10.10
N ALA A 93 -17.41 13.18 9.44
CA ALA A 93 -16.62 13.49 8.24
C ALA A 93 -15.11 13.52 8.56
N ASN A 94 -14.72 14.13 9.69
CA ASN A 94 -13.32 14.19 10.12
C ASN A 94 -12.77 12.80 10.49
N ALA A 95 -13.57 11.94 11.12
CA ALA A 95 -13.18 10.57 11.43
C ALA A 95 -12.94 9.73 10.16
N ARG A 96 -13.80 9.89 9.14
CA ARG A 96 -13.62 9.26 7.84
C ARG A 96 -12.37 9.79 7.13
N TYR A 97 -12.15 11.11 7.17
CA TYR A 97 -10.94 11.74 6.62
C TYR A 97 -9.67 11.15 7.25
N ASN A 98 -9.60 11.07 8.57
CA ASN A 98 -8.44 10.53 9.28
C ASN A 98 -8.20 9.05 8.95
N THR A 99 -9.27 8.27 8.79
CA THR A 99 -9.16 6.86 8.37
C THR A 99 -8.55 6.76 6.97
N LEU A 100 -9.06 7.53 6.01
CA LEU A 100 -8.58 7.54 4.64
C LEU A 100 -7.14 8.06 4.53
N LYS A 101 -6.79 9.10 5.30
CA LYS A 101 -5.43 9.63 5.38
C LYS A 101 -4.44 8.54 5.83
N ARG A 102 -4.76 7.82 6.91
CA ARG A 102 -3.94 6.69 7.40
C ARG A 102 -3.82 5.57 6.37
N GLU A 103 -4.87 5.29 5.60
CA GLU A 103 -4.82 4.30 4.53
C GLU A 103 -3.85 4.73 3.42
N VAL A 104 -3.90 6.00 3.00
CA VAL A 104 -2.98 6.56 2.01
C VAL A 104 -1.54 6.51 2.52
N GLU A 105 -1.27 6.92 3.76
CA GLU A 105 0.05 6.84 4.39
C GLU A 105 0.60 5.40 4.35
N LYS A 106 -0.20 4.41 4.78
CA LYS A 106 0.18 2.99 4.72
C LYS A 106 0.48 2.52 3.28
N LYS A 107 -0.25 3.03 2.29
CA LYS A 107 -0.02 2.67 0.88
C LYS A 107 1.25 3.30 0.32
N ILE A 108 1.61 4.50 0.76
CA ILE A 108 2.88 5.15 0.43
C ILE A 108 4.05 4.39 1.06
N GLU A 109 3.91 3.96 2.32
CA GLU A 109 4.91 3.11 2.99
C GLU A 109 5.07 1.77 2.26
N GLU A 110 3.96 1.11 1.90
CA GLU A 110 3.96 -0.13 1.12
C GLU A 110 4.67 0.06 -0.22
N PHE A 111 4.37 1.15 -0.93
CA PHE A 111 4.97 1.50 -2.21
C PHE A 111 6.49 1.73 -2.09
N THR A 112 6.92 2.48 -1.08
CA THR A 112 8.34 2.74 -0.80
C THR A 112 9.10 1.45 -0.49
N ARG A 113 8.52 0.57 0.33
CA ARG A 113 9.09 -0.74 0.64
C ARG A 113 9.23 -1.60 -0.61
N LEU A 114 8.22 -1.60 -1.49
CA LEU A 114 8.26 -2.38 -2.73
C LEU A 114 9.28 -1.83 -3.73
N ILE A 115 9.54 -0.53 -3.76
CA ILE A 115 10.65 0.04 -4.55
C ILE A 115 11.99 -0.50 -4.04
N GLN A 116 12.19 -0.54 -2.72
CA GLN A 116 13.42 -1.09 -2.13
C GLN A 116 13.55 -2.60 -2.41
N GLU A 117 12.45 -3.37 -2.29
CA GLU A 117 12.41 -4.79 -2.64
C GLU A 117 12.76 -4.98 -4.12
N LYS A 118 12.15 -4.21 -5.02
CA LYS A 118 12.44 -4.24 -6.46
C LYS A 118 13.94 -4.04 -6.73
N LYS A 119 14.55 -2.98 -6.18
CA LYS A 119 15.98 -2.69 -6.34
C LYS A 119 16.87 -3.85 -5.85
N ALA A 120 16.50 -4.47 -4.74
CA ALA A 120 17.24 -5.62 -4.21
C ALA A 120 17.14 -6.84 -5.15
N LEU A 121 15.95 -7.10 -5.71
CA LEU A 121 15.73 -8.19 -6.66
C LEU A 121 16.45 -7.95 -7.98
N GLU A 122 16.41 -6.73 -8.52
CA GLU A 122 17.15 -6.33 -9.72
C GLU A 122 18.66 -6.51 -9.53
N LYS A 123 19.20 -6.09 -8.39
CA LYS A 123 20.60 -6.34 -8.02
C LYS A 123 20.93 -7.83 -7.94
N CYS A 124 20.03 -8.67 -7.43
CA CYS A 124 20.22 -10.13 -7.44
C CYS A 124 20.27 -10.71 -8.86
N LEU A 125 19.55 -10.11 -9.81
CA LEU A 125 19.51 -10.51 -11.21
C LEU A 125 20.61 -9.89 -12.06
N GLY A 126 21.37 -8.93 -11.53
CA GLY A 126 22.37 -8.18 -12.29
C GLY A 126 21.76 -7.19 -13.28
N ILE A 127 20.52 -6.75 -13.03
CA ILE A 127 19.85 -5.70 -13.78
C ILE A 127 20.19 -4.38 -13.07
N ASN A 128 20.88 -3.48 -13.78
CA ASN A 128 21.23 -2.13 -13.31
C ASN A 128 20.16 -1.13 -13.73
#